data_AF-A0A7X7KY43-F1
#
_entry.id   AF-A0A7X7KY43-F1
#
_cell.length_a   1.000
_cell.length_b   1.000
_cell.length_c   1.000
_cell.angle_alpha   90.00
_cell.angle_beta   90.00
_cell.angle_gamma   90.00
#
_symmetry.space_group_name_H-M   'P 1'
#
loop_
_entity.id
_entity.type
_entity.pdbx_description
1 polymer ?
#
loop_
_entity_poly.entity_id
_entity_poly.type
_entity_poly.pdbx_seq_one_letter_code
_entity_poly.pdbx_strand_id
1 'polypeptide(L)'
;MGIGCWVVALLALPGAARLHAAEAADVESVESPTRVLLSSLVRLGIGSQVADRAGELARGADARGAVEITAAVDAFRDGLGARSREELGRAFGAAAREEFGLFVDRFTQAEQDGDLAFLGRIVPLAGPWEGAPPAAYPALRAALIESALAGDVQEAGRFLADVQTWLDLRRRAVDVPGLQGWLGRGAQTATETEAPPPRPRNRLRDAEAPAAGFTGGDEEADGALAQFGAARTERRQKALEDARAGMQQVAEERRAAEEEVAAKKLAAAQAEADAVRKQAEKLAAAEGEAIEQRRNSWSGRLKSVLTTAIGATSGAFLGNVGSRAGEAAANAIFNTDGHSHGHPPPGGGPPR
;
A
#
# COMPACT_ATOMS: atom_id res chain seq x y z
N MET A 1 10.06 79.65 13.54
CA MET A 1 11.06 78.79 14.21
C MET A 1 10.59 77.36 14.03
N GLY A 2 11.27 76.41 13.40
CA GLY A 2 12.56 76.31 12.74
C GLY A 2 12.69 74.85 12.25
N ILE A 3 13.29 74.66 11.07
CA ILE A 3 13.36 73.45 10.24
C ILE A 3 14.48 72.50 10.70
N GLY A 4 14.36 71.19 10.40
CA GLY A 4 15.47 70.22 10.23
C GLY A 4 14.96 68.79 10.44
N CYS A 5 14.71 67.94 9.45
CA CYS A 5 15.53 67.44 8.33
C CYS A 5 16.83 66.77 8.78
N TRP A 6 16.82 65.43 8.87
CA TRP A 6 17.95 64.58 8.52
C TRP A 6 17.46 63.37 7.72
N VAL A 7 17.79 63.43 6.43
CA VAL A 7 17.83 62.33 5.47
C VAL A 7 19.01 61.43 5.83
N VAL A 8 18.80 60.10 5.89
CA VAL A 8 19.88 59.13 5.64
C VAL A 8 19.35 58.02 4.72
N ALA A 9 19.69 58.20 3.44
CA ALA A 9 20.08 57.23 2.43
C ALA A 9 19.41 55.84 2.40
N LEU A 10 18.46 55.71 1.47
CA LEU A 10 18.21 54.48 0.71
C LEU A 10 19.53 54.01 0.06
N LEU A 11 20.05 52.86 0.49
CA LEU A 11 20.94 52.06 -0.33
C LEU A 11 20.09 51.02 -1.07
N ALA A 12 19.98 51.24 -2.38
CA ALA A 12 19.35 50.35 -3.32
C ALA A 12 20.13 49.04 -3.41
N LEU A 13 19.52 47.95 -2.96
CA LEU A 13 19.83 46.58 -3.39
C LEU A 13 18.82 46.22 -4.50
N PRO A 14 19.27 45.84 -5.71
CA PRO A 14 18.37 45.35 -6.74
C PRO A 14 17.90 43.94 -6.34
N GLY A 15 16.62 43.79 -6.00
CA GLY A 15 16.01 42.47 -5.77
C GLY A 15 14.90 42.40 -4.72
N ALA A 16 14.60 43.47 -3.97
CA ALA A 16 13.65 43.41 -2.84
C ALA A 16 12.28 44.08 -3.09
N ALA A 17 11.87 44.27 -4.34
CA ALA A 17 10.61 44.96 -4.65
C ALA A 17 9.75 44.13 -5.60
N ARG A 18 9.02 43.14 -5.06
CA ARG A 18 7.75 42.62 -5.60
C ARG A 18 7.05 41.68 -4.59
N LEU A 19 6.84 42.19 -3.39
CA LEU A 19 5.86 41.63 -2.44
C LEU A 19 5.05 42.81 -1.95
N HIS A 20 3.92 43.07 -2.60
CA HIS A 20 2.68 43.69 -2.07
C HIS A 20 1.85 44.26 -3.23
N ALA A 21 0.90 43.45 -3.71
CA ALA A 21 -0.42 43.90 -4.14
C ALA A 21 -1.24 42.64 -4.50
N ALA A 22 -2.01 42.13 -3.53
CA ALA A 22 -3.10 41.21 -3.81
C ALA A 22 -4.34 41.77 -3.11
N GLU A 23 -5.18 42.39 -3.92
CA GLU A 23 -6.53 42.83 -3.62
C GLU A 23 -7.42 41.59 -3.42
N ALA A 24 -8.43 41.73 -2.56
CA ALA A 24 -9.22 40.65 -2.01
C ALA A 24 -9.85 39.71 -3.07
N ALA A 25 -9.40 38.46 -3.05
CA ALA A 25 -10.09 37.30 -3.61
C ALA A 25 -9.94 36.16 -2.60
N ASP A 26 -11.01 35.39 -2.39
CA ASP A 26 -11.11 34.22 -1.51
C ASP A 26 -9.76 33.49 -1.33
N VAL A 27 -9.12 33.70 -0.18
CA VAL A 27 -7.78 33.15 0.08
C VAL A 27 -7.98 31.74 0.65
N GLU A 28 -8.05 30.73 -0.24
CA GLU A 28 -7.48 29.42 0.07
C GLU A 28 -6.14 29.69 0.77
N SER A 29 -5.96 29.23 2.01
CA SER A 29 -4.80 29.62 2.82
C SER A 29 -3.51 29.27 2.07
N VAL A 30 -2.92 30.26 1.39
CA VAL A 30 -1.70 30.07 0.64
C VAL A 30 -0.64 29.77 1.67
N GLU A 31 -0.19 28.51 1.70
CA GLU A 31 0.87 28.07 2.58
C GLU A 31 2.07 29.01 2.42
N SER A 32 2.68 29.43 3.53
CA SER A 32 3.76 30.42 3.50
C SER A 32 4.86 30.00 2.49
N PRO A 33 5.31 30.89 1.60
CA PRO A 33 6.38 30.57 0.64
C PRO A 33 7.64 30.01 1.32
N THR A 34 8.01 30.52 2.51
CA THR A 34 9.14 30.01 3.28
C THR A 34 8.89 28.60 3.80
N ARG A 35 7.65 28.29 4.19
CA ARG A 35 7.25 26.94 4.62
C ARG A 35 7.33 25.95 3.45
N VAL A 36 6.90 26.34 2.25
CA VAL A 36 7.02 25.50 1.04
C VAL A 36 8.48 25.19 0.70
N LEU A 37 9.37 26.19 0.78
CA LEU A 37 10.81 26.01 0.57
C LEU A 37 11.42 25.03 1.59
N LEU A 38 11.10 25.21 2.87
CA LEU A 38 11.54 24.33 3.96
C LEU A 38 11.00 22.90 3.81
N SER A 39 9.70 22.76 3.55
CA SER A 39 9.05 21.48 3.33
C SER A 39 9.68 20.73 2.16
N SER A 40 9.95 21.41 1.04
CA SER A 40 10.60 20.80 -0.12
C SER A 40 12.04 20.37 0.16
N LEU A 41 12.81 21.16 0.93
CA LEU A 41 14.15 20.75 1.37
C LEU A 41 14.10 19.50 2.25
N VAL A 42 13.17 19.43 3.21
CA VAL A 42 13.04 18.26 4.08
C VAL A 42 12.54 17.04 3.30
N ARG A 43 11.65 17.19 2.30
CA ARG A 43 11.24 16.09 1.41
C ARG A 43 12.39 15.50 0.61
N LEU A 44 13.33 16.32 0.14
CA LEU A 44 14.57 15.81 -0.46
C LEU A 44 15.36 14.95 0.53
N GLY A 45 15.47 15.40 1.79
CA GLY A 45 16.08 14.63 2.87
C GLY A 45 15.37 13.28 3.12
N ILE A 46 14.03 13.26 3.10
CA ILE A 46 13.23 12.03 3.19
C ILE A 46 13.57 11.09 2.04
N GLY A 47 13.54 11.59 0.79
CA GLY A 47 13.85 10.79 -0.41
C GLY A 47 15.25 10.18 -0.37
N SER A 48 16.25 10.95 0.08
CA SER A 48 17.62 10.44 0.23
C SER A 48 17.72 9.37 1.31
N GLN A 49 17.10 9.57 2.48
CA GLN A 49 17.12 8.55 3.54
C GLN A 49 16.42 7.27 3.11
N VAL A 50 15.31 7.37 2.37
CA VAL A 50 14.65 6.18 1.81
C VAL A 50 15.56 5.48 0.82
N ALA A 51 16.25 6.20 -0.06
CA ALA A 51 17.19 5.61 -1.02
C ALA A 51 18.35 4.90 -0.32
N ASP A 52 18.94 5.50 0.72
CA ASP A 52 20.04 4.89 1.48
C ASP A 52 19.59 3.58 2.15
N ARG A 53 18.43 3.60 2.83
CA ARG A 53 17.89 2.43 3.55
C ARG A 53 17.42 1.33 2.61
N ALA A 54 16.75 1.68 1.53
CA ALA A 54 16.37 0.71 0.51
C ALA A 54 17.61 0.15 -0.22
N GLY A 55 18.66 0.95 -0.41
CA GLY A 55 19.94 0.50 -0.94
C GLY A 55 20.64 -0.52 -0.01
N GLU A 56 20.53 -0.36 1.31
CA GLU A 56 20.96 -1.37 2.28
C GLU A 56 20.20 -2.69 2.11
N LEU A 57 18.88 -2.62 1.87
CA LEU A 57 18.05 -3.80 1.61
C LEU A 57 18.41 -4.46 0.26
N ALA A 58 18.62 -3.66 -0.79
CA ALA A 58 18.99 -4.13 -2.12
C ALA A 58 20.35 -4.87 -2.12
N ARG A 59 21.33 -4.44 -1.31
CA ARG A 59 22.61 -5.14 -1.15
C ARG A 59 22.47 -6.57 -0.62
N GLY A 60 21.41 -6.85 0.13
CA GLY A 60 21.09 -8.19 0.65
C GLY A 60 20.11 -8.99 -0.23
N ALA A 61 19.78 -8.50 -1.42
CA ALA A 61 18.86 -9.13 -2.37
C ALA A 61 19.62 -9.81 -3.53
N ASP A 62 18.91 -10.64 -4.30
CA ASP A 62 19.40 -11.14 -5.57
C ASP A 62 19.42 -10.02 -6.63
N ALA A 63 20.11 -10.24 -7.75
CA ALA A 63 20.29 -9.21 -8.78
C ALA A 63 18.96 -8.63 -9.29
N ARG A 64 17.95 -9.49 -9.49
CA ARG A 64 16.60 -9.05 -9.89
C ARG A 64 15.93 -8.22 -8.79
N GLY A 65 16.07 -8.62 -7.53
CA GLY A 65 15.50 -7.88 -6.41
C GLY A 65 16.14 -6.52 -6.22
N ALA A 66 17.45 -6.42 -6.40
CA ALA A 66 18.15 -5.14 -6.36
C ALA A 66 17.64 -4.17 -7.44
N VAL A 67 17.44 -4.65 -8.68
CA VAL A 67 16.89 -3.82 -9.78
C VAL A 67 15.46 -3.35 -9.47
N GLU A 68 14.60 -4.26 -9.00
CA GLU A 68 13.21 -3.91 -8.65
C GLU A 68 13.15 -2.88 -7.51
N ILE A 69 14.02 -3.01 -6.50
CA ILE A 69 14.11 -2.05 -5.39
C ILE A 69 14.58 -0.68 -5.88
N THR A 70 15.64 -0.63 -6.69
CA THR A 70 16.14 0.65 -7.25
C THR A 70 15.04 1.36 -8.04
N ALA A 71 14.35 0.65 -8.93
CA ALA A 71 13.25 1.24 -9.70
C ALA A 71 12.09 1.72 -8.80
N ALA A 72 11.78 1.00 -7.72
CA ALA A 72 10.76 1.42 -6.76
C ALA A 72 11.20 2.66 -5.95
N VAL A 73 12.48 2.78 -5.61
CA VAL A 73 13.04 3.98 -4.97
C VAL A 73 12.96 5.18 -5.90
N ASP A 74 13.34 5.01 -7.17
CA ASP A 74 13.31 6.10 -8.16
C ASP A 74 11.87 6.62 -8.32
N ALA A 75 10.89 5.71 -8.48
CA ALA A 75 9.48 6.08 -8.55
C ALA A 75 8.98 6.80 -7.28
N PHE A 76 9.42 6.35 -6.09
CA PHE A 76 9.08 7.01 -4.83
C PHE A 76 9.65 8.44 -4.75
N ARG A 77 10.91 8.62 -5.15
CA ARG A 77 11.58 9.92 -5.17
C ARG A 77 10.95 10.87 -6.20
N ASP A 78 10.58 10.35 -7.36
CA ASP A 78 9.87 11.12 -8.39
C ASP A 78 8.51 11.61 -7.89
N GLY A 79 7.80 10.78 -7.10
CA GLY A 79 6.55 11.16 -6.44
C GLY A 79 6.73 12.32 -5.45
N LEU A 80 7.75 12.25 -4.57
CA LEU A 80 8.10 13.36 -3.67
C LEU A 80 8.51 14.61 -4.45
N GLY A 81 9.32 14.45 -5.49
CA GLY A 81 9.75 15.54 -6.37
C GLY A 81 8.59 16.21 -7.09
N ALA A 82 7.61 15.43 -7.56
CA ALA A 82 6.40 15.95 -8.20
C ALA A 82 5.57 16.82 -7.25
N ARG A 83 5.36 16.37 -6.00
CA ARG A 83 4.67 17.16 -4.97
C ARG A 83 5.40 18.46 -4.67
N SER A 84 6.73 18.41 -4.51
CA SER A 84 7.54 19.63 -4.33
C SER A 84 7.50 20.57 -5.54
N ARG A 85 7.58 20.05 -6.78
CA ARG A 85 7.45 20.88 -7.99
C ARG A 85 6.11 21.59 -8.03
N GLU A 86 5.04 20.89 -7.69
CA GLU A 86 3.69 21.45 -7.68
C GLU A 86 3.56 22.57 -6.64
N GLU A 87 3.95 22.33 -5.39
CA GLU A 87 3.89 23.35 -4.34
C GLU A 87 4.80 24.55 -4.61
N LEU A 88 6.05 24.31 -5.04
CA LEU A 88 6.97 25.38 -5.43
C LEU A 88 6.46 26.16 -6.64
N GLY A 89 5.85 25.48 -7.61
CA GLY A 89 5.23 26.08 -8.79
C GLY A 89 4.04 26.98 -8.43
N ARG A 90 3.20 26.57 -7.47
CA ARG A 90 2.10 27.41 -6.96
C ARG A 90 2.62 28.64 -6.22
N ALA A 91 3.68 28.50 -5.43
CA ALA A 91 4.20 29.60 -4.61
C ALA A 91 5.07 30.62 -5.38
N PHE A 92 5.85 30.16 -6.37
CA PHE A 92 6.88 30.98 -7.02
C PHE A 92 6.77 31.01 -8.56
N GLY A 93 5.87 30.24 -9.16
CA GLY A 93 5.68 30.18 -10.60
C GLY A 93 6.96 29.81 -11.35
N ALA A 94 7.31 30.59 -12.38
CA ALA A 94 8.51 30.36 -13.18
C ALA A 94 9.83 30.50 -12.40
N ALA A 95 9.83 31.22 -11.28
CA ALA A 95 11.02 31.42 -10.44
C ALA A 95 11.27 30.27 -9.46
N ALA A 96 10.36 29.29 -9.36
CA ALA A 96 10.39 28.21 -8.37
C ALA A 96 11.74 27.49 -8.27
N ARG A 97 12.35 27.15 -9.41
CA ARG A 97 13.64 26.46 -9.46
C ARG A 97 14.78 27.31 -8.88
N GLU A 98 14.84 28.58 -9.27
CA GLU A 98 15.89 29.52 -8.86
C GLU A 98 15.76 29.85 -7.37
N GLU A 99 14.56 30.23 -6.93
CA GLU A 99 14.27 30.56 -5.53
C GLU A 99 14.55 29.37 -4.59
N PHE A 100 14.17 28.16 -5.01
CA PHE A 100 14.48 26.95 -4.25
C PHE A 100 15.99 26.71 -4.15
N GLY A 101 16.73 26.80 -5.26
CA GLY A 101 18.18 26.64 -5.25
C GLY A 101 18.87 27.65 -4.33
N LEU A 102 18.55 28.94 -4.48
CA LEU A 102 19.12 30.01 -3.65
C LEU A 102 18.78 29.84 -2.16
N PHE A 103 17.56 29.41 -1.86
CA PHE A 103 17.15 29.13 -0.49
C PHE A 103 17.97 27.98 0.11
N VAL A 104 18.14 26.87 -0.62
CA VAL A 104 18.90 25.72 -0.13
C VAL A 104 20.36 26.09 0.14
N ASP A 105 21.03 26.82 -0.76
CA ASP A 105 22.40 27.28 -0.52
C ASP A 105 22.50 28.14 0.75
N ARG A 106 21.63 29.14 0.89
CA ARG A 106 21.63 30.01 2.08
C ARG A 106 21.29 29.26 3.36
N PHE A 107 20.30 28.37 3.31
CA PHE A 107 19.86 27.60 4.47
C PHE A 107 20.97 26.65 4.94
N THR A 108 21.58 25.91 4.02
CA THR A 108 22.64 24.94 4.35
C THR A 108 23.89 25.62 4.87
N GLN A 109 24.29 26.76 4.31
CA GLN A 109 25.41 27.56 4.83
C GLN A 109 25.10 28.08 6.24
N ALA A 110 23.93 28.70 6.43
CA ALA A 110 23.52 29.23 7.73
C ALA A 110 23.44 28.13 8.81
N GLU A 111 22.98 26.94 8.44
CA GLU A 111 22.96 25.78 9.34
C GLU A 111 24.36 25.31 9.73
N GLN A 112 25.29 25.22 8.77
CA GLN A 112 26.68 24.82 9.02
C GLN A 112 27.39 25.82 9.95
N ASP A 113 27.12 27.11 9.77
CA ASP A 113 27.69 28.18 10.58
C ASP A 113 26.99 28.34 11.95
N GLY A 114 25.88 27.63 12.18
CA GLY A 114 25.06 27.78 13.38
C GLY A 114 24.41 29.16 13.50
N ASP A 115 24.07 29.81 12.38
CA ASP A 115 23.54 31.17 12.32
C ASP A 115 22.09 31.25 12.86
N LEU A 116 21.97 31.46 14.17
CA LEU A 116 20.69 31.67 14.84
C LEU A 116 19.97 32.95 14.39
N ALA A 117 20.68 33.94 13.82
CA ALA A 117 20.05 35.15 13.30
C ALA A 117 19.32 34.86 11.99
N PHE A 118 19.88 34.02 11.12
CA PHE A 118 19.17 33.50 9.96
C PHE A 118 17.93 32.70 10.39
N LEU A 119 18.09 31.79 11.36
CA LEU A 119 16.97 31.03 11.91
C LEU A 119 15.84 31.95 12.43
N GLY A 120 16.20 32.98 13.21
CA GLY A 120 15.26 33.97 13.73
C GLY A 120 14.52 34.78 12.66
N ARG A 121 15.07 34.88 11.44
CA ARG A 121 14.38 35.48 10.29
C ARG A 121 13.41 34.51 9.62
N ILE A 122 13.78 33.24 9.45
CA ILE A 122 12.97 32.28 8.69
C ILE A 122 11.84 31.64 9.51
N VAL A 123 12.05 31.43 10.82
CA VAL A 123 11.07 30.74 11.69
C VAL A 123 9.73 31.50 11.74
N PRO A 124 9.68 32.83 11.94
CA PRO A 124 8.42 33.56 11.92
C PRO A 124 7.72 33.50 10.57
N LEU A 125 8.47 33.47 9.47
CA LEU A 125 7.94 33.43 8.11
C LEU A 125 7.32 32.08 7.78
N ALA A 126 7.88 30.98 8.28
CA ALA A 126 7.40 29.62 8.02
C ALA A 126 6.23 29.16 8.92
N GLY A 127 5.89 29.96 9.93
CA GLY A 127 4.74 29.71 10.80
C GLY A 127 3.38 29.81 10.08
N PRO A 128 2.28 29.52 10.79
CA PRO A 128 2.17 29.34 12.23
C PRO A 128 2.76 28.01 12.75
N TRP A 129 3.16 28.01 14.02
CA TRP A 129 3.70 26.83 14.73
C TRP A 129 2.74 26.41 15.85
N GLU A 130 2.58 25.10 16.03
CA GLU A 130 1.84 24.55 17.17
C GLU A 130 2.73 24.63 18.43
N GLY A 131 2.54 25.69 19.21
CA GLY A 131 3.30 25.92 20.44
C GLY A 131 4.50 26.85 20.28
N ALA A 132 5.58 26.59 21.03
CA ALA A 132 6.75 27.47 21.04
C ALA A 132 7.48 27.41 19.67
N PRO A 133 7.77 28.57 19.04
CA PRO A 133 8.51 28.60 17.79
C PRO A 133 9.88 27.91 17.93
N PRO A 134 10.32 27.13 16.93
CA PRO A 134 11.61 26.46 16.98
C PRO A 134 12.79 27.43 17.14
N ALA A 135 13.62 27.19 18.15
CA ALA A 135 14.79 28.03 18.48
C ALA A 135 16.12 27.46 17.98
N ALA A 136 16.12 26.27 17.37
CA ALA A 136 17.31 25.62 16.81
C ALA A 136 16.96 24.88 15.51
N TYR A 137 17.93 24.71 14.61
CA TYR A 137 17.74 24.00 13.33
C TYR A 137 17.16 22.58 13.47
N PRO A 138 17.61 21.73 14.44
CA PRO A 138 16.97 20.44 14.67
C PRO A 138 15.50 20.55 15.11
N ALA A 139 15.19 21.53 15.97
CA ALA A 139 13.82 21.78 16.42
C ALA A 139 12.93 22.27 15.27
N LEU A 140 13.47 23.07 14.34
CA LEU A 140 12.76 23.53 13.15
C LEU A 140 12.35 22.35 12.27
N ARG A 141 13.26 21.40 12.04
CA ARG A 141 12.95 20.19 11.27
C ARG A 141 11.92 19.31 11.97
N ALA A 142 12.04 19.12 13.27
CA ALA A 142 11.07 18.34 14.03
C ALA A 142 9.66 18.96 13.89
N ALA A 143 9.54 20.27 14.10
CA ALA A 143 8.28 20.98 13.97
C ALA A 143 7.71 20.92 12.53
N LEU A 144 8.55 21.02 11.49
CA LEU A 144 8.12 20.86 10.10
C LEU A 144 7.65 19.43 9.80
N ILE A 145 8.38 18.42 10.30
CA ILE A 145 8.00 17.02 10.14
C ILE A 145 6.65 16.74 10.81
N GLU A 146 6.41 17.30 11.98
CA GLU A 146 5.16 17.09 12.72
C GLU A 146 3.99 17.83 12.08
N SER A 147 4.18 19.09 11.68
CA SER A 147 3.08 19.96 11.24
C SER A 147 2.80 19.94 9.72
N ALA A 148 3.76 19.57 8.88
CA ALA A 148 3.59 19.62 7.41
C ALA A 148 3.93 18.30 6.71
N LEU A 149 4.90 17.53 7.24
CA LEU A 149 5.44 16.35 6.54
C LEU A 149 5.16 15.02 7.24
N ALA A 150 4.19 15.00 8.16
CA ALA A 150 3.85 13.79 8.91
C ALA A 150 3.38 12.69 7.96
N GLY A 151 2.60 13.05 6.93
CA GLY A 151 2.16 12.15 5.86
C GLY A 151 3.33 11.59 5.06
N ASP A 152 4.26 12.44 4.62
CA ASP A 152 5.42 11.99 3.83
C ASP A 152 6.31 11.00 4.61
N VAL A 153 6.53 11.23 5.91
CA VAL A 153 7.32 10.31 6.75
C VAL A 153 6.58 9.00 7.03
N GLN A 154 5.25 9.04 7.14
CA GLN A 154 4.43 7.84 7.26
C GLN A 154 4.42 7.02 5.96
N GLU A 155 4.37 7.69 4.81
CA GLU A 155 4.45 7.07 3.48
C GLU A 155 5.84 6.44 3.27
N ALA A 156 6.91 7.16 3.59
CA ALA A 156 8.28 6.66 3.54
C ALA A 156 8.48 5.42 4.43
N GLY A 157 7.95 5.45 5.66
CA GLY A 157 8.03 4.30 6.57
C GLY A 157 7.22 3.10 6.08
N ARG A 158 6.06 3.33 5.47
CA ARG A 158 5.25 2.29 4.83
C ARG A 158 6.01 1.67 3.65
N PHE A 159 6.57 2.49 2.77
CA PHE A 159 7.35 2.04 1.62
C PHE A 159 8.49 1.12 2.05
N LEU A 160 9.32 1.53 3.02
CA LEU A 160 10.43 0.71 3.50
C LEU A 160 9.96 -0.60 4.16
N ALA A 161 8.86 -0.56 4.92
CA ALA A 161 8.28 -1.76 5.51
C ALA A 161 7.74 -2.73 4.45
N ASP A 162 7.10 -2.22 3.39
CA ASP A 162 6.58 -3.02 2.30
C ASP A 162 7.71 -3.64 1.47
N VAL A 163 8.78 -2.90 1.17
CA VAL A 163 9.99 -3.43 0.50
C VAL A 163 10.64 -4.54 1.33
N GLN A 164 10.81 -4.32 2.63
CA GLN A 164 11.39 -5.34 3.52
C GLN A 164 10.51 -6.60 3.59
N THR A 165 9.19 -6.43 3.69
CA THR A 165 8.24 -7.54 3.75
C THR A 165 8.22 -8.33 2.44
N TRP A 166 8.27 -7.63 1.30
CA TRP A 166 8.41 -8.26 0.00
C TRP A 166 9.68 -9.12 -0.12
N LEU A 167 10.83 -8.59 0.35
CA LEU A 167 12.08 -9.35 0.39
C LEU A 167 11.99 -10.59 1.28
N ASP A 168 11.41 -10.45 2.48
CA ASP A 168 11.21 -11.56 3.42
C ASP A 168 10.35 -12.67 2.80
N LEU A 169 9.28 -12.31 2.07
CA LEU A 169 8.40 -13.25 1.39
C LEU A 169 9.09 -13.92 0.21
N ARG A 170 9.81 -13.16 -0.60
CA ARG A 170 10.51 -13.68 -1.79
C ARG A 170 11.64 -14.65 -1.43
N ARG A 171 12.17 -14.56 -0.21
CA ARG A 171 13.11 -15.55 0.35
C ARG A 171 12.45 -16.87 0.75
N ARG A 172 11.14 -16.86 1.03
CA ARG A 172 10.39 -18.00 1.57
C ARG A 172 9.48 -18.67 0.54
N ALA A 173 9.02 -17.94 -0.47
CA ALA A 173 8.05 -18.39 -1.45
C ALA A 173 8.52 -18.08 -2.89
N VAL A 174 8.21 -18.97 -3.82
CA VAL A 174 8.61 -18.88 -5.23
C VAL A 174 7.67 -17.93 -6.00
N ASP A 175 6.38 -17.90 -5.65
CA ASP A 175 5.34 -17.17 -6.38
C ASP A 175 5.01 -15.81 -5.74
N VAL A 176 6.04 -15.00 -5.47
CA VAL A 176 5.84 -13.63 -4.97
C VAL A 176 5.71 -12.68 -6.17
N PRO A 177 4.67 -11.83 -6.25
CA PRO A 177 4.53 -10.85 -7.32
C PRO A 177 5.73 -9.87 -7.32
N GLY A 178 6.03 -9.29 -8.48
CA GLY A 178 7.06 -8.25 -8.58
C GLY A 178 6.80 -7.08 -7.63
N LEU A 179 7.86 -6.39 -7.20
CA LEU A 179 7.79 -5.38 -6.16
C LEU A 179 6.78 -4.26 -6.47
N GLN A 180 6.71 -3.82 -7.74
CA GLN A 180 5.73 -2.81 -8.16
C GLN A 180 4.28 -3.27 -7.96
N GLY A 181 3.96 -4.51 -8.38
CA GLY A 181 2.66 -5.11 -8.10
C GLY A 181 2.41 -5.29 -6.60
N TRP A 182 3.48 -5.52 -5.82
CA TRP A 182 3.38 -5.64 -4.38
C TRP A 182 3.02 -4.32 -3.68
N LEU A 183 3.72 -3.24 -4.05
CA LEU A 183 3.47 -1.89 -3.54
C LEU A 183 2.10 -1.36 -3.98
N GLY A 184 1.63 -1.75 -5.17
CA GLY A 184 0.32 -1.35 -5.72
C GLY A 184 -0.90 -1.93 -4.99
N ARG A 185 -0.77 -3.03 -4.23
CA ARG A 185 -1.93 -3.71 -3.62
C ARG A 185 -2.75 -2.85 -2.67
N GLY A 186 -2.13 -1.85 -2.04
CA GLY A 186 -2.84 -0.89 -1.17
C GLY A 186 -3.80 0.03 -1.93
N ALA A 187 -3.65 0.16 -3.25
CA ALA A 187 -4.56 0.92 -4.11
C ALA A 187 -5.73 0.07 -4.66
N GLN A 188 -5.61 -1.27 -4.61
CA GLN A 188 -6.61 -2.20 -5.19
C GLN A 188 -7.73 -2.63 -4.24
N THR A 189 -7.77 -2.22 -2.97
CA THR A 189 -8.83 -2.65 -2.02
C THR A 189 -10.20 -1.97 -2.22
N ALA A 190 -10.45 -1.30 -3.35
CA ALA A 190 -11.71 -0.59 -3.62
C ALA A 190 -12.44 -1.01 -4.92
N THR A 191 -12.04 -2.08 -5.60
CA THR A 191 -12.75 -2.52 -6.80
C THR A 191 -13.00 -4.03 -6.83
N GLU A 192 -14.29 -4.35 -6.69
CA GLU A 192 -15.00 -5.54 -7.18
C GLU A 192 -14.44 -6.92 -6.80
N THR A 193 -15.05 -7.49 -5.76
CA THR A 193 -15.24 -8.95 -5.69
C THR A 193 -16.10 -9.37 -6.88
N GLU A 194 -15.46 -9.81 -7.96
CA GLU A 194 -16.13 -10.44 -9.10
C GLU A 194 -16.86 -11.70 -8.61
N ALA A 195 -18.19 -11.72 -8.78
CA ALA A 195 -19.02 -12.84 -8.36
C ALA A 195 -18.69 -14.10 -9.18
N PRO A 196 -18.65 -15.30 -8.56
CA PRO A 196 -18.34 -16.52 -9.29
C PRO A 196 -19.43 -16.85 -10.32
N PRO A 197 -19.06 -17.37 -11.51
CA PRO A 197 -20.01 -17.63 -12.57
C PRO A 197 -21.03 -18.72 -12.18
N PRO A 198 -22.27 -18.65 -12.70
CA PRO A 198 -23.32 -19.59 -12.34
C PRO A 198 -23.02 -21.00 -12.87
N ARG A 199 -23.24 -22.01 -12.01
CA ARG A 199 -23.02 -23.42 -12.34
C ARG A 199 -24.04 -23.93 -13.37
N PRO A 200 -23.64 -24.80 -14.33
CA PRO A 200 -24.56 -25.35 -15.33
C PRO A 200 -25.56 -26.35 -14.73
N ARG A 201 -26.81 -26.32 -15.24
CA ARG A 201 -27.92 -27.20 -14.83
C ARG A 201 -27.71 -28.66 -15.27
N ASN A 202 -28.09 -29.60 -14.40
CA ASN A 202 -27.90 -31.04 -14.56
C ASN A 202 -29.01 -31.68 -15.43
N ARG A 203 -28.64 -32.29 -16.57
CA ARG A 203 -29.53 -32.86 -17.60
C ARG A 203 -30.07 -34.27 -17.29
N LEU A 204 -29.66 -34.88 -16.17
CA LEU A 204 -30.06 -36.23 -15.79
C LEU A 204 -31.45 -36.31 -15.13
N ARG A 205 -32.02 -35.16 -14.74
CA ARG A 205 -33.34 -35.11 -14.07
C ARG A 205 -34.53 -35.21 -15.04
N ASP A 206 -34.30 -35.06 -16.34
CA ASP A 206 -35.35 -35.06 -17.36
C ASP A 206 -35.52 -36.43 -18.08
N ALA A 207 -34.82 -37.48 -17.61
CA ALA A 207 -34.80 -38.80 -18.26
C ALA A 207 -35.62 -39.90 -17.56
N GLU A 208 -36.34 -39.58 -16.47
CA GLU A 208 -37.20 -40.56 -15.79
C GLU A 208 -38.56 -40.69 -16.49
N ALA A 209 -38.66 -41.62 -17.45
CA ALA A 209 -39.93 -42.07 -18.01
C ALA A 209 -40.47 -43.28 -17.21
N PRO A 210 -41.76 -43.30 -16.81
CA PRO A 210 -42.34 -44.44 -16.12
C PRO A 210 -42.58 -45.63 -17.06
N ALA A 211 -42.19 -46.83 -16.63
CA ALA A 211 -42.41 -48.09 -17.33
C ALA A 211 -43.88 -48.54 -17.29
N ALA A 212 -44.32 -49.20 -18.37
CA ALA A 212 -45.70 -49.60 -18.65
C ALA A 212 -46.25 -50.70 -17.72
N GLY A 213 -47.55 -50.60 -17.41
CA GLY A 213 -48.31 -51.60 -16.67
C GLY A 213 -48.55 -52.87 -17.48
N PHE A 214 -48.16 -54.01 -16.90
CA PHE A 214 -48.49 -55.35 -17.39
C PHE A 214 -49.92 -55.72 -16.98
N THR A 215 -50.73 -56.19 -17.93
CA THR A 215 -52.04 -56.80 -17.66
C THR A 215 -51.95 -58.30 -17.97
N GLY A 216 -51.93 -59.12 -16.92
CA GLY A 216 -52.10 -60.57 -17.03
C GLY A 216 -53.59 -60.91 -17.00
N GLY A 217 -54.06 -61.65 -17.99
CA GLY A 217 -55.40 -62.24 -18.00
C GLY A 217 -55.38 -63.57 -17.26
N ASP A 218 -56.37 -63.79 -16.39
CA ASP A 218 -56.61 -65.07 -15.74
C ASP A 218 -57.89 -65.70 -16.31
N GLU A 219 -57.78 -66.93 -16.81
CA GLU A 219 -58.89 -67.82 -17.16
C GLU A 219 -59.27 -68.64 -15.92
N GLU A 220 -60.58 -68.69 -15.62
CA GLU A 220 -61.17 -69.45 -14.52
C GLU A 220 -61.18 -70.96 -14.79
N ALA A 221 -60.67 -71.74 -13.85
CA ALA A 221 -60.94 -73.18 -13.73
C ALA A 221 -61.45 -73.48 -12.32
N ASP A 222 -62.76 -73.71 -12.22
CA ASP A 222 -63.47 -73.92 -10.96
C ASP A 222 -63.54 -75.43 -10.60
N GLY A 223 -63.24 -75.76 -9.34
CA GLY A 223 -63.28 -77.14 -8.84
C GLY A 223 -62.93 -77.25 -7.36
N ALA A 224 -63.76 -77.95 -6.60
CA ALA A 224 -63.82 -78.02 -5.12
C ALA A 224 -62.56 -78.52 -4.35
N LEU A 225 -61.39 -78.65 -4.99
CA LEU A 225 -60.07 -78.68 -4.33
C LEU A 225 -59.44 -77.27 -4.20
N ALA A 226 -60.07 -76.26 -4.82
CA ALA A 226 -59.65 -74.86 -4.80
C ALA A 226 -59.63 -74.24 -3.38
N GLN A 227 -60.43 -74.74 -2.44
CA GLN A 227 -60.51 -74.19 -1.08
C GLN A 227 -59.23 -74.45 -0.24
N PHE A 228 -58.55 -75.58 -0.45
CA PHE A 228 -57.24 -75.86 0.16
C PHE A 228 -56.09 -75.16 -0.56
N GLY A 229 -56.21 -74.98 -1.89
CA GLY A 229 -55.31 -74.15 -2.69
C GLY A 229 -55.38 -72.69 -2.26
N ALA A 230 -56.59 -72.14 -2.11
CA ALA A 230 -56.86 -70.76 -1.68
C ALA A 230 -56.24 -70.46 -0.31
N ALA A 231 -56.43 -71.33 0.69
CA ALA A 231 -55.85 -71.13 2.02
C ALA A 231 -54.30 -71.17 2.02
N ARG A 232 -53.68 -71.99 1.15
CA ARG A 232 -52.22 -72.03 0.98
C ARG A 232 -51.71 -70.79 0.22
N THR A 233 -52.43 -70.36 -0.80
CA THR A 233 -52.12 -69.14 -1.57
C THR A 233 -52.26 -67.90 -0.69
N GLU A 234 -53.29 -67.82 0.14
CA GLU A 234 -53.51 -66.72 1.10
C GLU A 234 -52.38 -66.67 2.15
N ARG A 235 -51.97 -67.81 2.72
CA ARG A 235 -50.81 -67.84 3.63
C ARG A 235 -49.51 -67.43 2.95
N ARG A 236 -49.29 -67.86 1.70
CA ARG A 236 -48.11 -67.47 0.93
C ARG A 236 -48.15 -65.99 0.59
N GLN A 237 -49.31 -65.45 0.27
CA GLN A 237 -49.51 -64.05 -0.04
C GLN A 237 -49.31 -63.18 1.20
N LYS A 238 -49.87 -63.57 2.34
CA LYS A 238 -49.62 -62.93 3.64
C LYS A 238 -48.15 -62.97 4.02
N ALA A 239 -47.47 -64.11 3.86
CA ALA A 239 -46.04 -64.21 4.12
C ALA A 239 -45.19 -63.33 3.16
N LEU A 240 -45.62 -63.17 1.91
CA LEU A 240 -44.98 -62.26 0.95
C LEU A 240 -45.23 -60.79 1.29
N GLU A 241 -46.43 -60.44 1.77
CA GLU A 241 -46.77 -59.10 2.25
C GLU A 241 -45.99 -58.75 3.52
N ASP A 242 -45.93 -59.66 4.49
CA ASP A 242 -45.16 -59.50 5.72
C ASP A 242 -43.65 -59.38 5.39
N ALA A 243 -43.13 -60.16 4.45
CA ALA A 243 -41.75 -60.05 3.98
C ALA A 243 -41.48 -58.73 3.23
N ARG A 244 -42.44 -58.26 2.42
CA ARG A 244 -42.34 -56.95 1.73
C ARG A 244 -42.38 -55.80 2.73
N ALA A 245 -43.25 -55.85 3.72
CA ALA A 245 -43.34 -54.86 4.80
C ALA A 245 -42.05 -54.83 5.63
N GLY A 246 -41.50 -55.99 6.00
CA GLY A 246 -40.22 -56.08 6.70
C GLY A 246 -39.04 -55.53 5.88
N MET A 247 -38.99 -55.82 4.57
CA MET A 247 -37.97 -55.24 3.68
C MET A 247 -38.10 -53.73 3.52
N GLN A 248 -39.33 -53.19 3.47
CA GLN A 248 -39.57 -51.75 3.42
C GLN A 248 -39.13 -51.07 4.71
N GLN A 249 -39.44 -51.63 5.87
CA GLN A 249 -38.99 -51.10 7.16
C GLN A 249 -37.47 -51.04 7.27
N VAL A 250 -36.77 -52.13 6.89
CA VAL A 250 -35.29 -52.14 6.90
C VAL A 250 -34.71 -51.15 5.89
N ALA A 251 -35.35 -50.97 4.73
CA ALA A 251 -34.92 -49.98 3.75
C ALA A 251 -35.09 -48.55 4.26
N GLU A 252 -36.18 -48.25 4.98
CA GLU A 252 -36.43 -46.95 5.60
C GLU A 252 -35.46 -46.67 6.75
N GLU A 253 -35.19 -47.65 7.62
CA GLU A 253 -34.21 -47.53 8.71
C GLU A 253 -32.80 -47.30 8.16
N ARG A 254 -32.42 -47.97 7.06
CA ARG A 254 -31.13 -47.73 6.39
C ARG A 254 -31.06 -46.35 5.77
N ARG A 255 -32.12 -45.88 5.11
CA ARG A 255 -32.17 -44.51 4.56
C ARG A 255 -32.03 -43.47 5.66
N ALA A 256 -32.77 -43.61 6.75
CA ALA A 256 -32.68 -42.70 7.89
C ALA A 256 -31.28 -42.71 8.53
N ALA A 257 -30.66 -43.88 8.69
CA ALA A 257 -29.30 -44.00 9.21
C ALA A 257 -28.26 -43.38 8.26
N GLU A 258 -28.40 -43.56 6.96
CA GLU A 258 -27.54 -42.95 5.94
C GLU A 258 -27.69 -41.42 5.92
N GLU A 259 -28.91 -40.90 6.04
CA GLU A 259 -29.20 -39.46 6.14
C GLU A 259 -28.60 -38.85 7.41
N GLU A 260 -28.71 -39.51 8.57
CA GLU A 260 -28.07 -39.05 9.80
C GLU A 260 -26.55 -39.01 9.70
N VAL A 261 -25.93 -40.03 9.09
CA VAL A 261 -24.48 -40.08 8.90
C VAL A 261 -24.04 -39.01 7.91
N ALA A 262 -24.79 -38.79 6.83
CA ALA A 262 -24.53 -37.71 5.87
C ALA A 262 -24.64 -36.34 6.54
N ALA A 263 -25.67 -36.10 7.35
CA ALA A 263 -25.86 -34.87 8.10
C ALA A 263 -24.73 -34.63 9.11
N LYS A 264 -24.32 -35.65 9.87
CA LYS A 264 -23.18 -35.58 10.80
C LYS A 264 -21.87 -35.26 10.09
N LYS A 265 -21.62 -35.88 8.93
CA LYS A 265 -20.41 -35.60 8.11
C LYS A 265 -20.43 -34.18 7.55
N LEU A 266 -21.57 -33.68 7.08
CA LEU A 266 -21.70 -32.31 6.59
C LEU A 266 -21.49 -31.28 7.72
N ALA A 267 -22.10 -31.51 8.89
CA ALA A 267 -21.92 -30.65 10.05
C ALA A 267 -20.45 -30.62 10.53
N ALA A 268 -19.78 -31.78 10.55
CA ALA A 268 -18.35 -31.86 10.87
C ALA A 268 -17.49 -31.10 9.85
N ALA A 269 -17.75 -31.29 8.55
CA ALA A 269 -17.02 -30.57 7.49
C ALA A 269 -17.23 -29.04 7.55
N GLN A 270 -18.43 -28.58 7.89
CA GLN A 270 -18.70 -27.15 8.11
C GLN A 270 -17.97 -26.61 9.34
N ALA A 271 -17.97 -27.35 10.45
CA ALA A 271 -17.24 -26.95 11.65
C ALA A 271 -15.72 -26.89 11.42
N GLU A 272 -15.16 -27.83 10.66
CA GLU A 272 -13.76 -27.81 10.26
C GLU A 272 -13.45 -26.62 9.34
N ALA A 273 -14.31 -26.33 8.36
CA ALA A 273 -14.15 -25.16 7.48
C ALA A 273 -14.17 -23.84 8.26
N ASP A 274 -15.10 -23.69 9.21
CA ASP A 274 -15.18 -22.52 10.09
C ASP A 274 -13.97 -22.41 11.03
N ALA A 275 -13.47 -23.54 11.54
CA ALA A 275 -12.26 -23.56 12.36
C ALA A 275 -11.02 -23.13 11.56
N VAL A 276 -10.86 -23.63 10.34
CA VAL A 276 -9.78 -23.22 9.42
C VAL A 276 -9.91 -21.74 9.08
N ARG A 277 -11.12 -21.26 8.78
CA ARG A 277 -11.36 -19.84 8.51
C ARG A 277 -10.97 -18.95 9.70
N LYS A 278 -11.38 -19.31 10.92
CA LYS A 278 -11.01 -18.57 12.14
C LYS A 278 -9.51 -18.58 12.40
N GLN A 279 -8.83 -19.70 12.12
CA GLN A 279 -7.37 -19.77 12.23
C GLN A 279 -6.69 -18.87 11.19
N ALA A 280 -7.17 -18.87 9.94
CA ALA A 280 -6.67 -18.01 8.88
C ALA A 280 -6.87 -16.52 9.22
N GLU A 281 -8.03 -16.14 9.74
CA GLU A 281 -8.32 -14.76 10.18
C GLU A 281 -7.40 -14.33 11.35
N LYS A 282 -7.11 -15.22 12.31
CA LYS A 282 -6.16 -14.94 13.40
C LYS A 282 -4.74 -14.75 12.90
N LEU A 283 -4.29 -15.58 11.96
CA LEU A 283 -2.96 -15.45 11.35
C LEU A 283 -2.85 -14.16 10.55
N ALA A 284 -3.86 -13.85 9.73
CA ALA A 284 -3.91 -12.60 8.97
C ALA A 284 -3.88 -11.36 9.87
N ALA A 285 -4.59 -11.38 11.01
CA ALA A 285 -4.56 -10.30 11.98
C ALA A 285 -3.18 -10.13 12.63
N ALA A 286 -2.53 -11.23 13.03
CA ALA A 286 -1.19 -11.19 13.60
C ALA A 286 -0.13 -10.69 12.59
N GLU A 287 -0.24 -11.09 11.32
CA GLU A 287 0.60 -10.57 10.24
C GLU A 287 0.35 -9.06 10.00
N GLY A 288 -0.91 -8.63 10.05
CA GLY A 288 -1.30 -7.22 9.96
C GLY A 288 -0.63 -6.38 11.05
N GLU A 289 -0.68 -6.83 12.30
CA GLU A 289 -0.04 -6.13 13.43
C GLU A 289 1.49 -6.08 13.26
N ALA A 290 2.11 -7.17 12.81
CA ALA A 290 3.55 -7.22 12.58
C ALA A 290 4.00 -6.24 11.47
N ILE A 291 3.20 -6.10 10.40
CA ILE A 291 3.45 -5.12 9.34
C ILE A 291 3.31 -3.69 9.88
N GLU A 292 2.29 -3.42 10.69
CA GLU A 292 2.08 -2.10 11.29
C GLU A 292 3.22 -1.72 12.26
N GLN A 293 3.66 -2.65 13.11
CA GLN A 293 4.82 -2.43 13.98
C GLN A 293 6.09 -2.13 13.18
N ARG A 294 6.32 -2.82 12.05
CA ARG A 294 7.44 -2.54 11.14
C ARG A 294 7.34 -1.14 10.54
N ARG A 295 6.16 -0.75 10.04
CA ARG A 295 5.91 0.61 9.52
C ARG A 295 6.22 1.67 10.56
N ASN A 296 5.70 1.50 11.78
CA ASN A 296 5.92 2.43 12.89
C ASN A 296 7.40 2.50 13.29
N SER A 297 8.10 1.37 13.31
CA SER A 297 9.55 1.31 13.53
C SER A 297 10.33 2.07 12.45
N TRP A 298 10.00 1.88 11.17
CA TRP A 298 10.66 2.60 10.07
C TRP A 298 10.39 4.09 10.10
N SER A 299 9.14 4.51 10.29
CA SER A 299 8.81 5.93 10.45
C SER A 299 9.52 6.55 11.66
N GLY A 300 9.58 5.86 12.80
CA GLY A 300 10.31 6.33 13.98
C GLY A 300 11.82 6.51 13.72
N ARG A 301 12.45 5.54 13.06
CA ARG A 301 13.87 5.64 12.65
C ARG A 301 14.11 6.80 11.69
N LEU A 302 13.24 6.97 10.68
CA LEU A 302 13.33 8.08 9.73
C LEU A 302 13.20 9.43 10.43
N LYS A 303 12.20 9.60 11.32
CA LYS A 303 12.06 10.84 12.11
C LYS A 303 13.30 11.14 12.92
N SER A 304 13.85 10.14 13.62
CA SER A 304 15.06 10.29 14.43
C SER A 304 16.28 10.72 13.58
N VAL A 305 16.45 10.12 12.40
CA VAL A 305 17.57 10.48 11.50
C VAL A 305 17.36 11.86 10.89
N LEU A 306 16.16 12.20 10.42
CA LEU A 306 15.89 13.51 9.79
C LEU A 306 16.03 14.68 10.77
N THR A 307 15.61 14.48 12.03
CA THR A 307 15.75 15.50 13.07
C THR A 307 17.21 15.71 13.47
N THR A 308 17.98 14.62 13.61
CA THR A 308 19.36 14.65 14.12
C THR A 308 20.41 14.92 13.05
N ALA A 309 20.30 14.32 11.86
CA ALA A 309 21.41 14.18 10.92
C ALA A 309 21.54 15.31 9.90
N ILE A 310 20.46 16.02 9.55
CA ILE A 310 20.51 17.05 8.50
C ILE A 310 21.59 18.13 8.81
N GLY A 311 21.80 18.50 10.07
CA GLY A 311 22.80 19.52 10.43
C GLY A 311 24.28 19.16 10.23
N ALA A 312 24.66 17.88 10.20
CA ALA A 312 26.05 17.45 9.95
C ALA A 312 26.24 16.84 8.54
N THR A 313 25.14 16.57 7.83
CA THR A 313 25.14 15.81 6.57
C THR A 313 24.27 16.42 5.47
N SER A 314 23.76 17.66 5.58
CA SER A 314 23.19 18.39 4.44
C SER A 314 24.11 18.34 3.20
N GLY A 315 25.44 18.37 3.43
CA GLY A 315 26.44 18.04 2.42
C GLY A 315 26.36 16.60 1.91
N ALA A 316 26.23 15.58 2.76
CA ALA A 316 26.13 14.18 2.34
C ALA A 316 24.82 13.85 1.60
N PHE A 317 23.69 14.48 1.98
CA PHE A 317 22.39 14.33 1.31
C PHE A 317 22.39 14.82 -0.13
N LEU A 318 23.14 15.88 -0.40
CA LEU A 318 23.27 16.50 -1.72
C LEU A 318 24.58 16.11 -2.42
N GLY A 319 25.32 15.12 -1.89
CA GLY A 319 26.51 14.57 -2.53
C GLY A 319 27.79 15.41 -2.38
N ASN A 320 28.18 15.76 -1.15
CA ASN A 320 29.43 16.45 -0.80
C ASN A 320 29.71 17.73 -1.62
N VAL A 321 28.68 18.50 -1.97
CA VAL A 321 28.81 19.71 -2.82
C VAL A 321 28.60 20.98 -2.01
N GLY A 322 29.56 21.32 -1.15
CA GLY A 322 29.49 22.49 -0.26
C GLY A 322 29.40 23.86 -0.96
N SER A 323 29.47 23.94 -2.29
CA SER A 323 29.31 25.19 -3.05
C SER A 323 28.24 25.15 -4.16
N ARG A 324 27.52 24.03 -4.32
CA ARG A 324 26.41 23.88 -5.30
C ARG A 324 25.24 23.06 -4.75
N ALA A 325 25.02 23.12 -3.44
CA ALA A 325 23.94 22.38 -2.78
C ALA A 325 22.57 22.76 -3.36
N GLY A 326 22.36 24.05 -3.63
CA GLY A 326 21.17 24.61 -4.23
C GLY A 326 20.94 24.15 -5.66
N GLU A 327 21.99 24.15 -6.50
CA GLU A 327 21.89 23.64 -7.87
C GLU A 327 21.58 22.14 -7.90
N ALA A 328 22.24 21.36 -7.03
CA ALA A 328 21.99 19.92 -6.91
C ALA A 328 20.56 19.63 -6.43
N ALA A 329 20.07 20.35 -5.42
CA ALA A 329 18.71 20.22 -4.91
C ALA A 329 17.66 20.63 -5.96
N ALA A 330 17.89 21.75 -6.66
CA ALA A 330 17.04 22.18 -7.75
C ALA A 330 17.04 21.17 -8.91
N ASN A 331 18.19 20.59 -9.26
CA ASN A 331 18.26 19.53 -10.26
C ASN A 331 17.49 18.26 -9.83
N ALA A 332 17.60 17.85 -8.57
CA ALA A 332 16.90 16.69 -8.04
C ALA A 332 15.37 16.82 -8.12
N ILE A 333 14.85 18.05 -7.99
CA ILE A 333 13.41 18.32 -8.08
C ILE A 333 12.98 18.63 -9.52
N PHE A 334 13.74 19.42 -10.28
CA PHE A 334 13.28 20.00 -11.55
C PHE A 334 13.87 19.34 -12.81
N ASN A 335 14.91 18.50 -12.69
CA ASN A 335 15.53 17.81 -13.84
C ASN A 335 15.49 16.28 -13.63
N THR A 336 14.33 15.68 -13.87
CA THR A 336 14.14 14.21 -13.75
C THR A 336 14.61 13.42 -14.98
N ASP A 337 15.01 14.08 -16.08
CA ASP A 337 15.35 13.41 -17.35
C ASP A 337 16.75 12.73 -17.37
N GLY A 338 17.51 12.79 -16.27
CA GLY A 338 18.89 12.29 -16.18
C GLY A 338 19.06 10.81 -15.80
N HIS A 339 18.00 10.10 -15.39
CA HIS A 339 18.07 8.68 -15.00
C HIS A 339 17.48 7.74 -16.05
N SER A 340 17.46 8.16 -17.32
CA SER A 340 17.26 7.23 -18.43
C SER A 340 18.48 6.31 -18.51
N HIS A 341 18.23 5.03 -18.32
CA HIS A 341 19.22 3.95 -18.40
C HIS A 341 20.18 4.16 -19.57
N GLY A 342 21.47 4.32 -19.25
CA GLY A 342 22.56 4.13 -20.20
C GLY A 342 22.52 2.69 -20.70
N HIS A 343 21.76 2.47 -21.77
CA HIS A 343 21.92 1.32 -22.64
C HIS A 343 23.38 1.34 -23.11
N PRO A 344 24.20 0.33 -22.81
CA PRO A 344 25.51 0.26 -23.44
C PRO A 344 25.30 0.13 -24.95
N PRO A 345 26.00 0.91 -25.80
CA PRO A 345 25.92 0.76 -27.24
C PRO A 345 26.36 -0.66 -27.62
N PRO A 346 25.66 -1.32 -28.57
CA PRO A 346 26.03 -2.66 -28.99
C PRO A 346 27.32 -2.61 -29.81
N GLY A 347 28.32 -3.38 -29.40
CA GLY A 347 29.35 -3.90 -30.29
C GLY A 347 30.55 -3.00 -30.58
N GLY A 348 31.61 -3.17 -29.78
CA GLY A 348 32.98 -2.92 -30.20
C GLY A 348 33.83 -4.13 -29.79
N GLY A 349 34.09 -5.05 -30.72
CA GLY A 349 34.95 -6.21 -30.47
C GLY A 349 36.39 -5.80 -30.11
N PRO A 350 37.15 -6.68 -29.43
CA PRO A 350 38.50 -6.34 -28.98
C PRO A 350 39.48 -6.30 -30.16
N PRO A 351 40.39 -5.31 -30.25
CA PRO A 351 41.55 -5.43 -31.13
C PRO A 351 42.57 -6.40 -30.52
N ARG A 352 43.24 -7.13 -31.41
CA ARG A 352 44.33 -8.07 -31.14
C ARG A 352 45.59 -7.38 -30.65
#